data_AF-A0A3C1VNS1-F1
#
_entry.id   AF-A0A3C1VNS1-F1
#
_cell.length_a   1.000
_cell.length_b   1.000
_cell.length_c   1.000
_cell.angle_alpha   90.00
_cell.angle_beta   90.00
_cell.angle_gamma   90.00
#
_symmetry.space_group_name_H-M   'P 1'
#
loop_
_entity.id
_entity.type
_entity.pdbx_description
1 polymer ?
#
loop_
_entity_poly.entity_id
_entity_poly.type
_entity_poly.pdbx_seq_one_letter_code
_entity_poly.pdbx_strand_id
1 'polypeptide(L)'
;GVIEADTLMTPKPIGRGYVQLAPTGNHPWSGVSKQISAHEFHYSKLENIDPKTHYAYEVLRGVGVDNKRDGILIHNLLATYSHLRNVGSNHWVEQFVNFIKDIKKTT
;
A
#
# COMPACT_ATOMS: atom_id res chain seq x y z
N GLY A 1 10.05 5.82 -13.78
CA GLY A 1 8.69 6.27 -13.40
C GLY A 1 8.83 7.24 -12.24
N VAL A 2 7.87 7.34 -11.33
CA VAL A 2 8.20 7.76 -9.94
C VAL A 2 8.70 6.56 -9.14
N ILE A 3 8.10 5.39 -9.39
CA ILE A 3 8.59 4.10 -8.92
C ILE A 3 9.52 3.54 -10.01
N GLU A 4 10.76 3.25 -9.64
CA GLU A 4 11.75 2.60 -10.50
C GLU A 4 11.52 1.09 -10.46
N ALA A 5 10.57 0.64 -11.28
CA ALA A 5 10.23 -0.77 -11.49
C ALA A 5 9.57 -0.94 -12.86
N ASP A 6 9.63 -2.15 -13.40
CA ASP A 6 8.95 -2.50 -14.64
C ASP A 6 7.55 -3.01 -14.36
N THR A 7 6.55 -2.52 -15.10
CA THR A 7 5.18 -3.01 -14.99
C THR A 7 4.91 -4.04 -16.08
N LEU A 8 4.61 -5.28 -15.68
CA LEU A 8 4.22 -6.35 -16.60
C LEU A 8 2.74 -6.70 -16.44
N MET A 9 2.00 -6.73 -17.54
CA MET A 9 0.62 -7.18 -17.58
C MET A 9 0.55 -8.70 -17.80
N THR A 10 -0.25 -9.41 -17.02
CA THR A 10 -0.48 -10.84 -17.19
C THR A 10 -1.85 -11.15 -17.81
N PRO A 11 -2.02 -12.29 -18.52
CA PRO A 11 -3.31 -12.66 -19.12
C PRO A 11 -4.43 -12.98 -18.11
N LYS A 12 -4.06 -13.26 -16.85
CA LYS A 12 -4.98 -13.56 -15.74
C LYS A 12 -4.70 -12.59 -14.59
N PRO A 13 -5.68 -12.29 -13.73
CA PRO A 13 -5.45 -11.43 -12.57
C PRO A 13 -4.43 -12.06 -11.62
N ILE A 14 -3.53 -11.24 -11.10
CA ILE A 14 -2.54 -11.58 -10.08
C ILE A 14 -3.20 -11.53 -8.70
N GLY A 15 -3.72 -10.37 -8.30
CA GLY A 15 -4.53 -10.22 -7.10
C GLY A 15 -6.01 -10.09 -7.46
N ARG A 16 -6.88 -10.82 -6.74
CA ARG A 16 -8.34 -10.71 -6.90
C ARG A 16 -9.09 -11.12 -5.63
N GLY A 17 -9.78 -10.17 -5.02
CA GLY A 17 -10.71 -10.41 -3.92
C GLY A 17 -10.29 -9.70 -2.64
N TYR A 18 -10.59 -10.29 -1.48
CA TYR A 18 -10.24 -9.72 -0.18
C TYR A 18 -8.74 -9.79 0.08
N VAL A 19 -8.19 -8.75 0.70
CA VAL A 19 -6.83 -8.69 1.24
C VAL A 19 -6.90 -8.27 2.71
N GLN A 20 -5.96 -8.80 3.52
CA GLN A 20 -5.74 -8.36 4.89
C GLN A 20 -4.31 -7.86 5.05
N LEU A 21 -4.16 -6.67 5.62
CA LEU A 21 -2.88 -5.98 5.77
C LEU A 21 -2.60 -5.65 7.23
N ALA A 22 -1.32 -5.61 7.60
CA ALA A 22 -0.84 -4.99 8.83
C ALA A 22 0.12 -3.84 8.49
N PRO A 23 0.01 -2.66 9.13
CA PRO A 23 0.95 -1.57 8.89
C PRO A 23 2.34 -1.93 9.42
N THR A 24 3.38 -1.59 8.66
CA THR A 24 4.76 -1.70 9.11
C THR A 24 5.14 -0.51 9.99
N GLY A 25 6.31 -0.58 10.63
CA GLY A 25 6.89 0.57 11.33
C GLY A 25 7.23 1.76 10.43
N ASN A 26 7.23 1.58 9.10
CA ASN A 26 7.48 2.65 8.13
C ASN A 26 6.20 3.33 7.63
N HIS A 27 5.03 2.91 8.10
CA HIS A 27 3.76 3.44 7.60
C HIS A 27 3.69 4.96 7.83
N PRO A 28 3.42 5.79 6.80
CA PRO A 28 3.56 7.24 6.88
C PRO A 28 2.47 7.92 7.73
N TRP A 29 1.33 7.26 7.88
CA TRP A 29 0.19 7.79 8.64
C TRP A 29 0.17 7.28 10.08
N SER A 30 -0.17 8.18 11.01
CA SER A 30 -0.40 7.85 12.42
C SER A 30 -1.77 7.21 12.66
N GLY A 31 -1.87 6.35 13.69
CA GLY A 31 -3.17 5.82 14.16
C GLY A 31 -3.81 4.80 13.22
N VAL A 32 -3.02 4.15 12.37
CA VAL A 32 -3.48 3.13 11.43
C VAL A 32 -3.87 1.86 12.19
N SER A 33 -4.96 1.22 11.78
CA SER A 33 -5.42 -0.03 12.40
C SER A 33 -4.37 -1.12 12.29
N LYS A 34 -4.19 -1.90 13.36
CA LYS A 34 -3.25 -3.05 13.39
C LYS A 34 -3.54 -4.10 12.31
N GLN A 35 -4.81 -4.19 11.91
CA GLN A 35 -5.26 -5.06 10.84
C GLN A 35 -6.29 -4.32 9.99
N ILE A 36 -6.09 -4.33 8.68
CA ILE A 36 -6.92 -3.63 7.70
C ILE A 36 -7.52 -4.66 6.76
N SER A 37 -8.84 -4.62 6.60
CA SER A 37 -9.55 -5.43 5.60
C SER A 37 -9.85 -4.58 4.37
N ALA A 38 -9.33 -5.01 3.22
CA ALA A 38 -9.44 -4.30 1.95
C ALA A 38 -9.73 -5.28 0.80
N HIS A 39 -9.67 -4.77 -0.43
CA HIS A 39 -9.78 -5.60 -1.63
C HIS A 39 -8.63 -5.29 -2.58
N GLU A 40 -8.25 -6.28 -3.38
CA GLU A 40 -7.31 -6.09 -4.48
C GLU A 40 -7.93 -6.63 -5.77
N PHE A 41 -7.61 -5.97 -6.88
CA PHE A 41 -7.92 -6.48 -8.22
C PHE A 41 -6.94 -5.91 -9.23
N HIS A 42 -5.94 -6.70 -9.61
CA HIS A 42 -4.91 -6.26 -10.55
C HIS A 42 -4.38 -7.40 -11.41
N TYR A 43 -4.06 -7.06 -12.66
CA TYR A 43 -3.40 -7.93 -13.64
C TYR A 43 -1.93 -7.58 -13.79
N SER A 44 -1.54 -6.36 -13.40
CA SER A 44 -0.14 -5.98 -13.41
C SER A 44 0.59 -6.60 -12.22
N LYS A 45 1.86 -6.90 -12.43
CA LYS A 45 2.86 -7.07 -11.38
C LYS A 45 4.04 -6.14 -11.67
N LEU A 46 4.81 -5.86 -10.62
CA LEU A 46 6.05 -5.11 -10.73
C LEU A 46 7.24 -6.08 -10.77
N GLU A 47 8.19 -5.83 -11.65
CA GLU A 47 9.49 -6.52 -11.74
C GLU A 47 10.63 -5.51 -11.56
N ASN A 48 11.84 -6.01 -11.27
CA ASN A 48 13.04 -5.20 -11.08
C ASN A 48 12.91 -4.10 -10.01
N ILE A 49 12.09 -4.34 -8.99
CA ILE A 49 11.94 -3.45 -7.83
C ILE A 49 13.25 -3.47 -7.03
N ASP A 50 13.77 -2.30 -6.65
CA ASP A 50 14.93 -2.20 -5.75
C ASP A 50 14.64 -2.98 -4.45
N PRO A 51 15.49 -3.94 -4.06
CA PRO A 51 15.37 -4.68 -2.79
C PRO A 51 15.29 -3.78 -1.54
N LYS A 52 15.78 -2.54 -1.61
CA LYS A 52 15.71 -1.53 -0.56
C LYS A 52 14.40 -0.75 -0.51
N THR A 53 13.46 -1.03 -1.43
CA THR A 53 12.14 -0.41 -1.45
C THR A 53 11.42 -0.63 -0.13
N HIS A 54 10.90 0.46 0.45
CA HIS A 54 10.11 0.40 1.68
C HIS A 54 8.63 0.20 1.37
N TYR A 55 7.96 -0.51 2.26
CA TYR A 55 6.54 -0.87 2.14
C TYR A 55 5.79 -0.46 3.41
N ALA A 56 4.58 0.05 3.22
CA ALA A 56 3.69 0.47 4.30
C ALA A 56 2.97 -0.71 4.95
N TYR A 57 2.82 -1.83 4.23
CA TYR A 57 2.03 -2.96 4.69
C TYR A 57 2.77 -4.30 4.56
N GLU A 58 2.59 -5.15 5.56
CA GLU A 58 2.70 -6.60 5.44
C GLU A 58 1.36 -7.15 4.95
N VAL A 59 1.40 -8.05 3.97
CA VAL A 59 0.24 -8.77 3.45
C VAL A 59 0.03 -10.02 4.29
N LEU A 60 -1.00 -10.00 5.13
CA LEU A 60 -1.39 -11.15 5.96
C LEU A 60 -2.19 -12.19 5.16
N ARG A 61 -2.95 -11.72 4.15
CA ARG A 61 -3.73 -12.53 3.21
C ARG A 61 -3.95 -11.74 1.93
N GLY A 62 -3.77 -12.36 0.77
CA GLY A 62 -3.86 -11.71 -0.56
C GLY A 62 -2.50 -11.68 -1.25
N VAL A 63 -2.33 -10.82 -2.25
CA VAL A 63 -1.12 -10.76 -3.08
C VAL A 63 -0.35 -9.47 -2.88
N GLY A 64 -0.98 -8.30 -2.98
CA GLY A 64 -0.26 -7.03 -2.95
C GLY A 64 0.81 -6.93 -4.05
N VAL A 65 1.98 -6.38 -3.71
CA VAL A 65 3.08 -6.21 -4.66
C VAL A 65 3.82 -7.54 -4.91
N ASP A 66 4.07 -8.32 -3.86
CA ASP A 66 4.97 -9.49 -3.93
C ASP A 66 4.54 -10.72 -3.08
N ASN A 67 3.25 -10.83 -2.72
CA ASN A 67 2.66 -11.82 -1.80
C ASN A 67 3.06 -11.67 -0.33
N LYS A 68 3.91 -10.69 0.01
CA LYS A 68 4.35 -10.44 1.39
C LYS A 68 4.14 -9.00 1.80
N ARG A 69 4.21 -8.06 0.86
CA ARG A 69 4.23 -6.63 1.11
C ARG A 69 3.37 -5.88 0.09
N ASP A 70 2.84 -4.75 0.51
CA ASP A 70 2.10 -3.81 -0.34
C ASP A 70 2.33 -2.37 0.16
N GLY A 71 1.96 -1.37 -0.65
CA GLY A 71 2.10 0.03 -0.30
C GLY A 71 3.54 0.52 -0.44
N ILE A 72 4.05 0.62 -1.66
CA ILE A 72 5.38 1.18 -1.95
C ILE A 72 5.45 2.63 -1.46
N LEU A 73 6.53 2.93 -0.73
CA LEU A 73 6.83 4.23 -0.16
C LEU A 73 7.99 4.90 -0.91
N ILE A 74 7.74 6.06 -1.51
CA ILE A 74 8.76 6.89 -2.18
C ILE A 74 8.44 8.36 -1.95
N HIS A 75 9.35 9.13 -1.35
CA HIS A 75 9.06 10.49 -0.89
C HIS A 75 7.83 10.51 0.03
N ASN A 76 6.77 11.25 -0.32
CA ASN A 76 5.48 11.26 0.37
C ASN A 76 4.39 10.43 -0.35
N LEU A 77 4.80 9.58 -1.30
CA LEU A 77 3.91 8.67 -2.03
C LEU A 77 3.69 7.38 -1.24
N LEU A 78 2.43 6.96 -1.16
CA LEU A 78 2.01 5.61 -0.84
C LEU A 78 1.27 5.03 -2.03
N ALA A 79 1.88 4.07 -2.73
CA ALA A 79 1.29 3.41 -3.91
C ALA A 79 0.97 1.95 -3.59
N THR A 80 -0.30 1.55 -3.69
CA THR A 80 -0.77 0.23 -3.25
C THR A 80 -1.72 -0.39 -4.26
N TYR A 81 -1.69 -1.72 -4.38
CA TYR A 81 -2.70 -2.48 -5.11
C TYR A 81 -4.00 -2.66 -4.30
N SER A 82 -3.95 -2.43 -2.99
CA SER A 82 -5.07 -2.59 -2.09
C SER A 82 -6.01 -1.38 -2.10
N HIS A 83 -7.27 -1.64 -2.43
CA HIS A 83 -8.37 -0.68 -2.40
C HIS A 83 -8.92 -0.59 -0.98
N LEU A 84 -8.54 0.47 -0.27
CA LEU A 84 -8.93 0.71 1.11
C LEU A 84 -10.36 1.28 1.19
N ARG A 85 -11.18 0.74 2.09
CA ARG A 85 -12.47 1.34 2.46
C ARG A 85 -12.33 2.17 3.73
N ASN A 86 -12.93 3.35 3.76
CA ASN A 86 -12.98 4.19 4.94
C ASN A 86 -14.17 3.81 5.84
N VAL A 87 -14.11 2.62 6.45
CA VAL A 87 -15.19 2.01 7.24
C VAL A 87 -14.63 1.20 8.41
N GLY A 88 -15.45 0.98 9.44
CA GLY A 88 -15.05 0.20 10.60
C GLY A 88 -13.84 0.84 11.30
N SER A 89 -12.79 0.05 11.54
CA SER A 89 -11.55 0.52 12.17
C SER A 89 -10.56 1.18 11.19
N ASN A 90 -10.89 1.29 9.89
CA ASN A 90 -10.00 1.88 8.90
C ASN A 90 -10.43 3.30 8.52
N HIS A 91 -9.78 4.31 9.10
CA HIS A 91 -10.05 5.74 8.87
C HIS A 91 -9.00 6.39 7.97
N TRP A 92 -8.63 5.71 6.89
CA TRP A 92 -7.49 6.08 6.04
C TRP A 92 -7.60 7.49 5.45
N VAL A 93 -8.81 7.99 5.18
CA VAL A 93 -9.02 9.33 4.61
C VAL A 93 -8.57 10.41 5.59
N GLU A 94 -8.99 10.31 6.85
CA GLU A 94 -8.59 11.25 7.90
C GLU A 94 -7.08 11.16 8.16
N GLN A 95 -6.55 9.94 8.23
CA GLN A 95 -5.13 9.66 8.43
C GLN A 95 -4.27 10.28 7.33
N PHE A 96 -4.67 10.13 6.06
CA PHE A 96 -4.00 10.73 4.91
C PHE A 96 -4.07 12.27 4.94
N VAL A 97 -5.22 12.85 5.24
CA VAL A 97 -5.38 14.31 5.35
C VAL A 97 -4.51 14.88 6.47
N ASN A 98 -4.42 14.19 7.60
CA ASN A 98 -3.56 14.59 8.71
C ASN A 98 -2.07 14.52 8.33
N PHE A 99 -1.65 13.45 7.64
CA PHE A 99 -0.30 13.33 7.08
C PHE A 99 0.07 14.52 6.18
N ILE A 100 -0.83 14.94 5.28
CA ILE A 100 -0.60 16.12 4.44
C ILE A 100 -0.40 17.38 5.29
N LYS A 101 -1.26 17.59 6.30
CA LYS A 101 -1.17 18.76 7.19
C LYS A 101 0.15 18.79 7.95
N ASP A 102 0.66 17.64 8.37
CA ASP A 102 1.90 17.55 9.15
C ASP A 102 3.14 17.76 8.28
N ILE A 103 3.15 17.23 7.05
CA ILE A 103 4.21 17.55 6.07
C ILE A 103 4.25 19.05 5.78
N LYS A 104 3.09 19.68 5.56
CA LYS A 104 3.00 21.11 5.24
C LYS A 104 3.56 22.00 6.36
N LYS A 105 3.45 21.59 7.63
CA LYS A 105 4.03 22.35 8.76
C LYS A 105 5.55 22.20 8.86
N THR A 106 6.09 21.12 8.29
CA THR A 106 7.50 20.76 8.37
C THR A 106 8.32 21.33 7.21
N THR A 107 7.64 21.89 6.20
CA THR A 107 8.23 22.58 5.03
C THR A 107 8.10 24.08 5.22
#